data_AF-A0A820NE50-F1
#
_entry.id   AF-A0A820NE50-F1
#
_cell.length_a   1.000
_cell.length_b   1.000
_cell.length_c   1.000
_cell.angle_alpha   90.00
_cell.angle_beta   90.00
_cell.angle_gamma   90.00
#
_symmetry.space_group_name_H-M   'P 1'
#
loop_
_entity.id
_entity.type
_entity.pdbx_description
1 polymer ?
#
loop_
_entity_poly.entity_id
_entity_poly.type
_entity_poly.pdbx_seq_one_letter_code
_entity_poly.pdbx_strand_id
1 'polypeptide(L)' 'MSDAAMPCIIVPNGQGSVYEWQNDTITIRLTGEQTQGSFTLTEDAMKPTFKFGLHLHRKHAETFHILEGEVEFR' A
#
# COMPACT_ATOMS: atom_id res chain seq x y z
N MET A 1 -28.94 -9.28 -11.67
CA MET A 1 -27.60 -9.33 -11.06
C MET A 1 -27.81 -8.89 -9.62
N SER A 2 -27.50 -9.74 -8.63
CA SER A 2 -27.87 -9.48 -7.24
C SER A 2 -27.04 -8.35 -6.65
N ASP A 3 -27.73 -7.39 -6.05
CA ASP A 3 -27.20 -6.24 -5.32
C ASP A 3 -26.68 -6.69 -3.94
N ALA A 4 -25.66 -7.54 -3.94
CA ALA A 4 -25.01 -7.96 -2.70
C ALA A 4 -24.18 -6.77 -2.19
N ALA A 5 -24.60 -6.18 -1.08
CA ALA A 5 -23.84 -5.13 -0.40
C ALA A 5 -22.39 -5.59 -0.21
N MET A 6 -21.43 -4.75 -0.61
CA MET A 6 -20.03 -5.03 -0.36
C MET A 6 -19.81 -5.27 1.14
N PRO A 7 -19.10 -6.34 1.53
CA PRO A 7 -18.77 -6.54 2.92
C PRO A 7 -17.93 -5.36 3.42
N CYS A 8 -18.28 -4.82 4.59
CA CYS A 8 -17.42 -3.87 5.28
C CYS A 8 -16.15 -4.60 5.72
N ILE A 9 -15.00 -4.13 5.25
CA ILE A 9 -13.69 -4.70 5.60
C ILE A 9 -13.05 -3.78 6.62
N ILE A 10 -12.73 -4.33 7.80
CA ILE A 10 -11.97 -3.66 8.85
C ILE A 10 -10.64 -4.40 8.99
N VAL A 11 -9.54 -3.67 8.81
CA VAL A 11 -8.19 -4.22 8.99
C VAL A 11 -7.54 -3.48 10.16
N PRO A 12 -7.46 -4.10 11.36
CA PRO A 12 -6.90 -3.46 12.55
C PRO A 12 -5.45 -3.06 12.34
N ASN A 13 -4.99 -2.01 13.05
CA ASN A 13 -3.60 -1.53 12.94
C ASN A 13 -2.57 -2.68 13.02
N GLY A 14 -1.56 -2.66 12.16
CA GLY A 14 -0.49 -3.67 12.09
C GLY A 14 -0.90 -5.04 11.54
N GLN A 15 -2.16 -5.22 11.09
CA GLN A 15 -2.59 -6.44 10.41
C GLN A 15 -2.53 -6.32 8.88
N GLY A 16 -2.54 -7.44 8.18
CA GLY A 16 -2.49 -7.46 6.73
C GLY A 16 -1.50 -8.51 6.23
N SER A 17 -1.39 -8.63 4.92
CA SER A 17 -0.39 -9.52 4.32
C SER A 17 0.95 -8.81 4.30
N VAL A 18 1.91 -9.32 5.05
CA VAL A 18 3.27 -8.78 5.12
C VAL A 18 4.15 -9.50 4.11
N TYR A 19 4.98 -8.75 3.40
CA TYR A 19 6.11 -9.31 2.69
C TYR A 19 7.34 -8.41 2.81
N GLU A 20 8.51 -9.05 2.87
CA GLU A 20 9.80 -8.38 2.97
C GLU A 20 10.38 -8.18 1.57
N TRP A 21 10.80 -6.96 1.26
CA TRP A 21 11.41 -6.66 -0.03
C TRP A 21 12.56 -5.65 0.10
N GLN A 22 13.76 -6.10 -0.23
CA GLN A 22 14.99 -5.32 -0.03
C GLN A 22 15.13 -4.80 1.41
N ASN A 23 15.17 -3.47 1.58
CA ASN A 23 15.31 -2.77 2.85
C ASN A 23 13.97 -2.17 3.32
N ASP A 24 12.87 -2.80 2.94
CA ASP A 24 11.51 -2.38 3.25
C ASP A 24 10.66 -3.57 3.71
N THR A 25 9.77 -3.31 4.67
CA THR A 25 8.77 -4.25 5.16
C THR A 25 7.40 -3.69 4.77
N ILE A 26 6.71 -4.39 3.88
CA ILE A 26 5.48 -3.89 3.26
C ILE A 26 4.30 -4.66 3.82
N THR A 27 3.34 -3.94 4.40
CA THR A 27 2.08 -4.49 4.88
C THR A 27 0.95 -4.11 3.94
N ILE A 28 0.39 -5.09 3.23
CA ILE A 28 -0.79 -4.89 2.39
C ILE A 28 -2.03 -4.89 3.30
N ARG A 29 -2.61 -3.70 3.49
CA ARG A 29 -3.79 -3.48 4.33
C ARG A 29 -5.07 -3.80 3.56
N LEU A 30 -5.17 -3.35 2.31
CA LEU A 30 -6.29 -3.66 1.41
C LEU A 30 -5.77 -3.95 0.00
N THR A 31 -6.21 -5.07 -0.58
CA THR A 31 -5.91 -5.43 -1.97
C THR A 31 -6.90 -4.78 -2.93
N GLY A 32 -6.52 -4.71 -4.21
CA GLY A 32 -7.46 -4.32 -5.27
C GLY A 32 -8.69 -5.23 -5.35
N GLU A 33 -8.58 -6.54 -5.07
CA GLU A 33 -9.75 -7.44 -5.05
C GLU A 33 -10.74 -7.05 -3.96
N GLN A 34 -10.23 -6.75 -2.75
CA GLN A 34 -11.03 -6.30 -1.61
C GLN A 34 -11.74 -4.96 -1.86
N THR A 35 -11.18 -4.10 -2.71
CA THR A 35 -11.74 -2.80 -3.08
C THR A 35 -12.40 -2.78 -4.47
N GLN A 36 -12.59 -3.95 -5.08
CA GLN A 36 -13.14 -4.10 -6.44
C GLN A 36 -12.41 -3.26 -7.50
N GLY A 37 -11.10 -3.15 -7.38
CA GLY A 37 -10.22 -2.44 -8.30
C GLY A 37 -10.13 -0.93 -8.05
N SER A 38 -10.76 -0.42 -6.98
CA SER A 38 -10.77 1.02 -6.70
C SER A 38 -9.40 1.54 -6.27
N PHE A 39 -8.75 0.84 -5.33
CA PHE A 39 -7.41 1.19 -4.84
C PHE A 39 -6.74 0.02 -4.11
N THR A 40 -5.42 0.10 -3.94
CA THR A 40 -4.67 -0.74 -3.00
C THR A 40 -4.17 0.17 -1.87
N LEU A 41 -4.15 -0.33 -0.64
CA LEU A 41 -3.55 0.38 0.50
C LEU A 41 -2.42 -0.45 1.09
N THR A 42 -1.21 0.11 1.08
CA THR A 42 -0.01 -0.45 1.70
C THR A 42 0.50 0.48 2.79
N GLU A 43 1.15 -0.11 3.78
CA GLU A 43 1.98 0.58 4.76
C GLU A 43 3.41 0.06 4.61
N ASP A 44 4.34 0.96 4.32
CA ASP A 44 5.73 0.66 4.00
C ASP A 44 6.63 1.14 5.15
N ALA A 45 7.39 0.23 5.75
CA ALA A 45 8.34 0.51 6.82
C ALA A 45 9.77 0.53 6.28
N MET A 46 10.07 1.55 5.47
CA MET A 46 11.34 1.71 4.77
C MET A 46 12.49 1.96 5.76
N LYS A 47 13.56 1.19 5.66
CA LYS A 47 14.82 1.49 6.38
C LYS A 47 15.51 2.69 5.72
N PRO A 48 16.35 3.47 6.44
CA PRO A 48 17.03 4.64 5.89
C PRO A 48 17.91 4.37 4.65
N THR A 49 18.32 3.12 4.43
CA THR A 49 19.11 2.69 3.27
C THR A 49 18.24 2.29 2.06
N PHE A 50 16.92 2.37 2.16
CA PHE A 50 16.03 2.09 1.05
C PHE A 50 16.21 3.14 -0.06
N LYS A 51 16.28 2.65 -1.29
CA LYS A 51 16.44 3.45 -2.50
C LYS A 51 15.58 2.79 -3.56
N PHE A 52 14.76 3.59 -4.25
CA PHE A 52 14.01 3.10 -5.39
C PHE A 52 14.34 3.93 -6.63
N GLY A 53 14.51 3.24 -7.76
CA GLY A 53 14.89 3.89 -9.01
C GLY A 53 13.76 4.75 -9.56
N LEU A 54 14.10 5.78 -10.32
CA LEU A 54 13.11 6.58 -11.05
C LEU A 54 12.30 5.67 -11.99
N HIS A 55 10.97 5.70 -11.87
CA HIS A 55 10.05 4.92 -12.69
C HIS A 55 8.71 5.64 -12.86
N LEU A 56 7.84 5.09 -13.72
CA LEU A 56 6.56 5.68 -14.06
C LEU A 56 5.46 4.61 -14.12
N HIS A 57 4.37 4.86 -13.40
CA HIS A 57 3.11 4.15 -13.59
C HIS A 57 2.28 4.83 -14.67
N ARG A 58 2.03 4.13 -15.81
CA ARG A 58 1.21 4.67 -16.91
C ARG A 58 -0.31 4.54 -16.70
N LYS A 59 -0.72 3.69 -15.75
CA LYS A 59 -2.11 3.30 -15.53
C LYS A 59 -2.59 3.46 -14.09
N HIS A 60 -1.70 3.88 -13.19
CA HIS A 60 -2.00 4.05 -11.78
C HIS A 60 -1.51 5.41 -11.33
N ALA A 61 -2.31 6.06 -10.48
CA ALA A 61 -1.84 7.14 -9.65
C ALA A 61 -1.33 6.54 -8.34
N GLU A 62 -0.29 7.14 -7.78
CA GLU A 62 0.29 6.76 -6.49
C GLU A 62 0.28 7.97 -5.57
N THR A 63 0.04 7.75 -4.29
CA THR A 63 -0.01 8.81 -3.28
C THR A 63 0.69 8.32 -2.02
N PHE A 64 1.63 9.12 -1.54
CA PHE A 64 2.40 8.82 -0.34
C PHE A 64 1.88 9.68 0.82
N HIS A 65 1.53 9.03 1.93
CA HIS A 65 1.19 9.71 3.17
C HIS A 65 2.19 9.30 4.25
N ILE A 66 3.02 10.25 4.68
CA ILE A 66 4.10 9.98 5.64
C ILE A 66 3.52 9.99 7.05
N LEU A 67 3.51 8.84 7.70
CA LEU A 67 3.03 8.68 9.08
C LEU A 67 4.11 9.09 10.09
N GLU A 68 5.34 8.65 9.87
CA GLU A 68 6.50 8.90 10.74
C GLU A 68 7.78 9.03 9.90
N GLY A 69 8.75 9.81 10.40
CA GLY A 69 10.01 10.06 9.71
C GLY A 69 9.92 11.02 8.53
N GLU A 70 10.85 10.90 7.59
CA GLU A 70 10.96 11.77 6.42
C GLU A 70 11.31 10.94 5.18
N VAL A 71 10.76 11.33 4.02
CA VAL A 71 11.03 10.71 2.72
C VAL A 71 11.38 11.81 1.74
N GLU A 72 12.47 11.61 0.99
CA GLU A 72 12.91 12.55 -0.04
C GLU A 72 12.58 12.01 -1.43
N PHE A 73 11.80 12.79 -2.19
CA PHE A 73 11.50 12.53 -3.60
C PHE A 73 12.42 13.39 -4.46
N ARG A 74 13.15 12.75 -5.38
CA ARG A 74 14.16 13.40 -6.26
C ARG A 74 13.89 13.13 -7.72
#